data_AF-A0A7W1DJ97-F1
#
_entry.id   AF-A0A7W1DJ97-F1
#
_cell.length_a   1.000
_cell.length_b   1.000
_cell.length_c   1.000
_cell.angle_alpha   90.00
_cell.angle_beta   90.00
_cell.angle_gamma   90.00
#
_symmetry.space_group_name_H-M   'P 1'
#
loop_
_entity.id
_entity.type
_entity.pdbx_description
1 polymer ?
#
loop_
_entity_poly.entity_id
_entity_poly.type
_entity_poly.pdbx_seq_one_letter_code
_entity_poly.pdbx_strand_id
1 'polypeptide(L)' 'MLNRIYHLGYAVEDIEAASIFYEENFGAVPGEPEVVEEQGIVATMFRV' A
#
# COMPACT_ATOMS: atom_id res chain seq x y z
N MET A 1 -3.83 -25.01 0.82
CA MET A 1 -2.38 -24.88 1.11
C MET A 1 -1.97 -23.44 0.82
N LEU A 2 -1.06 -22.87 1.63
CA LEU A 2 -0.50 -21.53 1.42
C LEU A 2 0.74 -21.65 0.53
N ASN A 3 0.80 -20.91 -0.58
CA ASN A 3 1.80 -21.12 -1.64
C ASN A 3 2.85 -20.01 -1.73
N ARG A 4 2.52 -18.79 -1.32
CA ARG A 4 3.42 -17.64 -1.31
C ARG A 4 2.90 -16.53 -0.40
N ILE A 5 3.77 -15.59 -0.05
CA ILE A 5 3.37 -14.31 0.53
C ILE A 5 2.69 -13.51 -0.58
N TYR A 6 1.48 -12.99 -0.30
CA TYR A 6 0.71 -12.22 -1.29
C TYR A 6 1.03 -10.72 -1.19
N HIS A 7 1.03 -10.16 0.01
CA HIS A 7 1.50 -8.81 0.31
C HIS A 7 1.92 -8.71 1.78
N LEU A 8 2.55 -7.59 2.13
CA LEU A 8 2.81 -7.17 3.50
C LEU A 8 2.11 -5.83 3.72
N GLY A 9 1.20 -5.78 4.69
CA GLY A 9 0.50 -4.56 5.05
C GLY A 9 1.30 -3.75 6.08
N TYR A 10 1.36 -2.44 5.88
CA TYR A 10 1.99 -1.51 6.81
C TYR A 10 0.98 -0.44 7.20
N ALA A 11 0.75 -0.28 8.50
CA ALA A 11 -0.02 0.85 9.01
C ALA A 11 0.85 2.10 8.94
N VAL A 12 0.29 3.19 8.42
CA VAL A 12 0.95 4.49 8.28
C VAL A 12 0.01 5.58 8.78
N GLU A 13 0.58 6.69 9.25
CA GLU A 13 -0.21 7.83 9.73
C GLU A 13 -0.86 8.59 8.55
N ASP A 14 -0.20 8.61 7.39
CA ASP A 14 -0.65 9.29 6.18
C ASP A 14 -0.28 8.46 4.94
N ILE A 15 -1.30 8.10 4.13
CA ILE A 15 -1.12 7.27 2.94
C ILE A 15 -0.40 7.99 1.80
N GLU A 16 -0.65 9.28 1.63
CA GLU A 16 -0.03 10.08 0.57
C GLU A 16 1.46 10.25 0.86
N ALA A 17 1.81 10.64 2.10
CA ALA A 17 3.20 10.78 2.52
C ALA A 17 3.97 9.45 2.43
N ALA A 18 3.36 8.33 2.83
CA ALA A 18 3.97 7.01 2.71
C ALA A 18 4.18 6.62 1.24
N SER A 19 3.20 6.88 0.37
CA SER A 19 3.29 6.56 -1.06
C SER A 19 4.43 7.31 -1.74
N ILE A 20 4.56 8.61 -1.48
CA ILE A 20 5.66 9.45 -1.98
C ILE A 20 7.01 8.92 -1.48
N PHE A 21 7.12 8.59 -0.19
CA PHE A 21 8.35 8.02 0.36
C PHE A 21 8.78 6.75 -0.40
N TYR A 22 7.85 5.84 -0.68
CA TYR A 22 8.15 4.61 -1.41
C TYR A 22 8.50 4.85 -2.89
N GLU A 23 7.83 5.79 -3.55
CA GLU A 23 8.13 6.20 -4.92
C GLU A 23 9.54 6.80 -5.01
N GLU A 24 9.85 7.81 -4.18
CA GLU A 24 11.12 8.56 -4.28
C GLU A 24 12.33 7.73 -3.85
N ASN A 25 12.20 6.89 -2.83
CA ASN A 25 13.35 6.20 -2.23
C ASN A 25 13.58 4.80 -2.80
N PHE A 26 12.54 4.16 -3.36
CA PHE A 26 12.63 2.77 -3.85
C PHE A 26 12.16 2.61 -5.30
N GLY A 27 11.69 3.68 -5.96
CA GLY A 27 11.14 3.61 -7.31
C GLY A 27 9.85 2.79 -7.39
N ALA A 28 9.13 2.64 -6.27
CA ALA A 28 7.84 1.95 -6.25
C ALA A 28 6.80 2.74 -7.05
N VAL A 29 5.82 2.04 -7.62
CA VAL A 29 4.72 2.68 -8.36
C VAL A 29 3.44 2.52 -7.53
N PRO A 30 3.06 3.52 -6.71
CA PRO A 30 1.81 3.51 -5.98
C PRO A 30 0.60 3.56 -6.91
N GLY A 31 -0.41 2.77 -6.60
CA GLY A 31 -1.76 2.92 -7.14
C GLY A 31 -2.50 4.09 -6.51
N GLU A 32 -3.72 4.34 -6.98
CA GLU A 32 -4.60 5.30 -6.32
C GLU A 32 -5.06 4.76 -4.95
N PRO A 33 -5.18 5.62 -3.92
CA PRO A 33 -5.76 5.22 -2.65
C PRO A 33 -7.19 4.72 -2.80
N GLU A 34 -7.48 3.56 -2.23
CA GLU A 34 -8.79 2.95 -2.23
C GLU A 34 -9.34 2.89 -0.80
N VAL A 35 -10.61 3.29 -0.62
CA VAL A 35 -11.32 3.11 0.64
C VAL A 35 -11.90 1.68 0.67
N VAL A 36 -11.42 0.87 1.60
CA VAL A 36 -11.92 -0.50 1.82
C VAL A 36 -12.92 -0.48 2.98
N GLU A 37 -14.18 -0.13 2.69
CA GLU A 37 -15.20 0.16 3.71
C GLU A 37 -15.41 -0.97 4.72
N GLU A 38 -15.45 -2.23 4.26
CA GLU A 38 -15.64 -3.41 5.12
C GLU A 38 -14.52 -3.54 6.18
N GLN A 39 -13.33 -3.04 5.85
CA GLN A 39 -12.15 -3.12 6.71
C GLN A 39 -11.90 -1.80 7.46
N GLY A 40 -12.63 -0.73 7.15
CA GLY A 40 -12.48 0.57 7.79
C GLY A 40 -11.11 1.22 7.56
N ILE A 41 -10.47 0.94 6.41
CA ILE A 41 -9.15 1.47 6.06
C ILE A 41 -9.18 2.19 4.71
N VAL A 42 -8.21 3.06 4.51
CA VAL A 42 -7.74 3.44 3.18
C VAL A 42 -6.48 2.63 2.92
N ALA A 43 -6.28 2.15 1.69
CA ALA A 43 -5.10 1.40 1.31
C ALA A 43 -4.57 1.86 -0.05
N THR A 44 -3.25 1.89 -0.19
CA THR A 44 -2.57 2.02 -1.47
C THR A 44 -1.72 0.79 -1.70
N MET A 45 -1.94 0.12 -2.84
CA MET A 45 -1.13 -1.01 -3.27
C MET A 45 -0.04 -0.54 -4.22
N PHE A 46 1.14 -1.14 -4.14
CA PHE A 46 2.21 -0.92 -5.12
C PHE A 46 2.10 -1.89 -6.28
N ARG A 47 2.38 -1.42 -7.51
CA ARG A 47 2.55 -2.30 -8.66
C ARG A 47 3.91 -3.01 -8.55
N VAL A 48 3.89 -4.34 -8.66
CA VAL A 48 5.06 -5.24 -8.64
C VAL A 48 5.07 -6.14 -9.86
#